data_AF-A0A4R4NYT1-F1
#
_entry.id   AF-A0A4R4NYT1-F1
#
_cell.length_a   1.000
_cell.length_b   1.000
_cell.length_c   1.000
_cell.angle_alpha   90.00
_cell.angle_beta   90.00
_cell.angle_gamma   90.00
#
_symmetry.space_group_name_H-M   'P 1'
#
loop_
_entity.id
_entity.type
_entity.pdbx_description
1 polymer ?
#
loop_
_entity_poly.entity_id
_entity_poly.type
_entity_poly.pdbx_seq_one_letter_code
_entity_poly.pdbx_strand_id
1 'polypeptide(L)'
;MPIALVETLTPDRRTTPWLGNAGLVITGLLFVLGAGVMSAFTLADDPFVASPAQFAGAGIAVLVVIFLAFAFGHRLEVRAVDGRPAPSAWSVGAVSLVASSLVAGSAFAVTGGSNDHLGWILVGGYLVLSVAVIAAVRYWSASPGWAAGQRLALAGGALLTYAWNAFPETPPELTDPGLDLVGNLLFAAGALALLALAIRRVVGSAGP
;
A
#
# COMPACT_ATOMS: atom_id res chain seq x y z
N MET A 1 0.21 4.78 0.40
CA MET A 1 -1.17 5.19 0.76
C MET A 1 -1.32 6.64 1.26
N PRO A 2 -0.31 7.34 1.84
CA PRO A 2 -0.47 8.75 2.21
C PRO A 2 -0.63 9.70 1.01
N ILE A 3 0.03 9.41 -0.11
CA ILE A 3 0.13 10.34 -1.26
C ILE A 3 -1.26 10.75 -1.79
N ALA A 4 -2.14 9.80 -2.09
CA ALA A 4 -3.48 10.11 -2.62
C ALA A 4 -4.35 10.92 -1.63
N LEU A 5 -4.17 10.70 -0.31
CA LEU A 5 -4.83 11.50 0.72
C LEU A 5 -4.30 12.93 0.75
N VAL A 6 -2.98 13.12 0.68
CA VAL A 6 -2.41 14.47 0.68
C VAL A 6 -2.70 15.18 -0.64
N GLU A 7 -2.68 14.51 -1.79
CA GLU A 7 -3.11 15.07 -3.09
C GLU A 7 -4.58 15.54 -3.07
N THR A 8 -5.43 14.86 -2.28
CA THR A 8 -6.81 15.28 -2.05
C THR A 8 -6.88 16.56 -1.21
N LEU A 9 -5.99 16.71 -0.23
CA LEU A 9 -5.91 17.89 0.64
C LEU A 9 -5.17 19.07 -0.02
N THR A 10 -4.28 18.81 -0.99
CA THR A 10 -3.51 19.82 -1.75
C THR A 10 -3.70 19.66 -3.27
N PRO A 11 -4.89 19.99 -3.82
CA PRO A 11 -5.22 19.75 -5.22
C PRO A 11 -4.26 20.44 -6.20
N ASP A 12 -3.76 21.63 -5.84
CA ASP A 12 -2.91 22.46 -6.71
C ASP A 12 -1.53 21.84 -6.98
N ARG A 13 -1.09 20.89 -6.13
CA ARG A 13 0.22 20.22 -6.26
C ARG A 13 0.13 18.76 -6.72
N ARG A 14 -1.08 18.26 -7.02
CA ARG A 14 -1.30 16.84 -7.33
C ARG A 14 -0.58 16.33 -8.59
N THR A 15 -0.22 17.21 -9.52
CA THR A 15 0.48 16.86 -10.77
C THR A 15 1.94 17.30 -10.79
N THR A 16 2.44 17.87 -9.69
CA THR A 16 3.84 18.29 -9.59
C THR A 16 4.64 17.23 -8.84
N PRO A 17 5.90 16.96 -9.24
CA PRO A 17 6.76 16.05 -8.50
C PRO A 17 6.90 16.47 -7.03
N TRP A 18 6.61 15.55 -6.11
CA TRP A 18 6.66 15.77 -4.66
C TRP A 18 8.09 16.00 -4.15
N LEU A 19 9.07 15.35 -4.79
CA LEU A 19 10.49 15.44 -4.49
C LEU A 19 11.22 15.87 -5.76
N GLY A 20 12.06 16.90 -5.65
CA GLY A 20 13.06 17.19 -6.67
C GLY A 20 14.19 16.16 -6.64
N ASN A 21 15.14 16.28 -7.57
CA ASN A 21 16.26 15.33 -7.69
C ASN A 21 17.03 15.13 -6.37
N ALA A 22 17.29 16.21 -5.64
CA ALA A 22 17.97 16.13 -4.34
C ALA A 22 17.16 15.31 -3.32
N GLY A 23 15.84 15.54 -3.26
CA GLY A 23 14.95 14.77 -2.39
C GLY A 23 14.95 13.28 -2.74
N LEU A 24 14.87 12.95 -4.03
CA LEU A 24 14.96 11.56 -4.51
C LEU A 24 16.28 10.88 -4.14
N VAL A 25 17.41 11.59 -4.30
CA VAL A 25 18.72 11.07 -3.91
C VAL A 25 18.77 10.80 -2.41
N ILE A 26 18.34 11.74 -1.59
CA ILE A 26 18.32 11.58 -0.13
C ILE A 26 17.43 10.41 0.28
N THR A 27 16.21 10.31 -0.27
CA THR A 27 15.31 9.19 -0.01
C THR A 27 15.93 7.86 -0.43
N GLY A 28 16.60 7.81 -1.59
CA GLY A 28 17.30 6.62 -2.06
C GLY A 28 18.45 6.21 -1.12
N LEU A 29 19.26 7.16 -0.67
CA LEU A 29 20.34 6.90 0.28
C LEU A 29 19.82 6.38 1.62
N LEU A 30 18.76 7.02 2.16
CA LEU A 30 18.12 6.58 3.40
C LEU A 30 17.49 5.19 3.26
N PHE A 31 16.87 4.89 2.12
CA PHE A 31 16.33 3.56 1.83
C PHE A 31 17.44 2.50 1.82
N VAL A 32 18.55 2.74 1.11
CA VAL A 32 19.68 1.81 1.05
C VAL A 32 20.30 1.62 2.42
N LEU A 33 20.48 2.71 3.19
CA LEU A 33 20.99 2.65 4.56
C LEU A 33 20.06 1.81 5.46
N GLY A 34 18.76 2.09 5.45
CA GLY A 34 17.77 1.36 6.24
C GLY A 34 17.71 -0.12 5.88
N ALA A 35 17.70 -0.45 4.58
CA ALA A 35 17.73 -1.82 4.10
C ALA A 35 19.02 -2.54 4.53
N GLY A 36 20.17 -1.88 4.45
CA GLY A 36 21.46 -2.42 4.87
C GLY A 36 21.52 -2.68 6.37
N VAL A 37 21.07 -1.74 7.19
CA VAL A 37 20.99 -1.88 8.65
C VAL A 37 20.04 -3.03 9.02
N MET A 38 18.85 -3.07 8.43
CA MET A 38 17.88 -4.13 8.71
C MET A 38 18.40 -5.50 8.28
N SER A 39 19.01 -5.62 7.10
CA SER A 39 19.66 -6.86 6.67
C SER A 39 20.81 -7.28 7.59
N ALA A 40 21.61 -6.35 8.11
CA ALA A 40 22.69 -6.66 9.03
C ALA A 40 22.16 -7.23 10.35
N PHE A 41 21.10 -6.65 10.91
CA PHE A 41 20.43 -7.20 12.10
C PHE A 41 19.80 -8.57 11.82
N THR A 42 19.06 -8.72 10.71
CA THR A 42 18.47 -10.02 10.35
C THR A 42 19.52 -11.11 10.16
N LEU A 43 20.64 -10.83 9.49
CA LEU A 43 21.72 -11.81 9.31
C LEU A 43 22.47 -12.14 10.62
N ALA A 44 22.41 -11.26 11.62
CA ALA A 44 23.00 -11.50 12.93
C ALA A 44 22.09 -12.38 13.82
N ASP A 45 20.76 -12.21 13.70
CA ASP A 45 19.78 -12.84 14.58
C ASP A 45 19.11 -14.09 13.98
N ASP A 46 19.05 -14.22 12.65
CA ASP A 46 18.36 -15.32 11.97
C ASP A 46 19.31 -16.49 11.64
N PRO A 47 19.00 -17.74 12.05
CA PRO A 47 19.81 -18.90 11.68
C PRO A 47 19.80 -19.21 10.17
N PHE A 48 18.83 -18.71 9.41
CA PHE A 48 18.75 -18.93 7.97
C PHE A 48 19.46 -17.84 7.17
N VAL A 49 20.51 -18.24 6.46
CA VAL A 49 21.19 -17.39 5.47
C VAL A 49 21.05 -18.03 4.10
N ALA A 50 20.47 -17.28 3.15
CA ALA A 50 20.32 -17.73 1.78
C ALA A 50 21.68 -17.97 1.11
N SER A 51 21.75 -18.96 0.21
CA SER A 51 22.96 -19.20 -0.58
C SER A 51 23.29 -18.01 -1.50
N PRO A 52 24.55 -17.82 -1.90
CA PRO A 52 24.92 -16.77 -2.85
C PRO A 52 24.12 -16.81 -4.16
N ALA A 53 23.75 -18.02 -4.63
CA ALA A 53 22.92 -18.19 -5.82
C ALA A 53 21.49 -17.69 -5.62
N GLN A 54 20.90 -17.87 -4.43
CA GLN A 54 19.58 -17.34 -4.10
C GLN A 54 19.60 -15.81 -4.00
N PHE A 55 20.64 -15.22 -3.41
CA PHE A 55 20.81 -13.76 -3.39
C PHE A 55 20.97 -13.19 -4.80
N ALA A 56 21.81 -13.80 -5.63
CA ALA A 56 21.99 -13.38 -7.02
C ALA A 56 20.68 -13.49 -7.81
N GLY A 57 19.96 -14.61 -7.66
CA GLY A 57 18.66 -14.82 -8.30
C GLY A 57 17.62 -13.77 -7.90
N ALA A 58 17.51 -13.48 -6.60
CA ALA A 58 16.61 -12.44 -6.09
C ALA A 58 16.99 -11.05 -6.61
N GLY A 59 18.28 -10.70 -6.60
CA GLY A 59 18.79 -9.43 -7.14
C GLY A 59 18.47 -9.27 -8.63
N ILE A 60 18.69 -10.31 -9.44
CA ILE A 60 18.33 -10.31 -10.86
C ILE A 60 16.82 -10.14 -11.03
N ALA A 61 16.00 -10.86 -10.28
CA ALA A 61 14.55 -10.74 -10.35
C ALA A 61 14.07 -9.31 -10.05
N VAL A 62 14.63 -8.67 -9.01
CA VAL A 62 14.34 -7.26 -8.67
C VAL A 62 14.72 -6.33 -9.82
N LEU A 63 15.93 -6.47 -10.38
CA LEU A 63 16.38 -5.65 -11.51
C LEU A 63 15.50 -5.84 -12.75
N VAL A 64 15.07 -7.07 -13.03
CA VAL A 64 14.13 -7.37 -14.14
C VAL A 64 12.80 -6.68 -13.89
N VAL A 65 12.20 -6.78 -12.70
CA VAL A 65 10.92 -6.13 -12.38
C VAL A 65 11.04 -4.60 -12.49
N ILE A 66 12.12 -4.02 -11.99
CA ILE A 66 12.41 -2.58 -12.13
C ILE A 66 12.48 -2.20 -13.61
N PHE A 67 13.28 -2.93 -14.40
CA PHE A 67 13.42 -2.68 -15.83
C PHE A 67 12.07 -2.76 -16.55
N LEU A 68 11.29 -3.81 -16.31
CA LEU A 68 9.96 -3.99 -16.90
C LEU A 68 9.01 -2.84 -16.51
N ALA A 69 9.04 -2.39 -15.25
CA ALA A 69 8.23 -1.28 -14.78
C ALA A 69 8.51 0.02 -15.55
N PHE A 70 9.79 0.34 -15.80
CA PHE A 70 10.16 1.53 -16.57
C PHE A 70 9.97 1.37 -18.08
N ALA A 71 10.32 0.21 -18.65
CA ALA A 71 10.21 -0.07 -20.07
C ALA A 71 8.75 -0.05 -20.55
N PHE A 72 7.82 -0.57 -19.75
CA PHE A 72 6.41 -0.71 -20.12
C PHE A 72 5.49 0.30 -19.44
N GLY A 73 5.93 0.98 -18.38
CA GLY A 73 5.09 1.87 -17.56
C GLY A 73 4.39 2.99 -18.33
N HIS A 74 5.09 3.60 -19.30
CA HIS A 74 4.54 4.68 -20.13
C HIS A 74 3.44 4.24 -21.13
N ARG A 75 3.33 2.94 -21.45
CA ARG A 75 2.35 2.43 -22.44
C ARG A 75 0.99 2.12 -21.83
N LEU A 76 0.84 2.33 -20.53
CA LEU A 76 -0.33 1.92 -19.77
C LEU A 76 -1.29 3.11 -19.54
N GLU A 77 -1.46 3.97 -20.54
CA GLU A 77 -2.52 4.98 -20.48
C GLU A 77 -3.89 4.30 -20.53
N VAL A 78 -4.70 4.52 -19.48
CA VAL A 78 -6.06 4.00 -19.42
C VAL A 78 -6.93 4.86 -20.32
N ARG A 79 -7.31 4.33 -21.48
CA ARG A 79 -8.26 5.00 -22.37
C ARG A 79 -9.65 4.95 -21.75
N ALA A 80 -10.33 6.09 -21.69
CA ALA A 80 -11.72 6.14 -21.24
C ALA A 80 -12.57 5.23 -22.13
N VAL A 81 -13.39 4.38 -21.51
CA VAL A 81 -14.32 3.50 -22.21
C VAL A 81 -15.72 4.06 -22.04
N ASP A 82 -16.34 4.44 -23.16
CA ASP A 82 -17.70 4.99 -23.16
C ASP A 82 -18.74 3.94 -22.76
N GLY A 83 -19.81 4.39 -22.08
CA GLY A 83 -21.03 3.61 -21.87
C GLY A 83 -21.16 2.87 -20.53
N ARG A 84 -20.29 3.10 -19.54
CA ARG A 84 -20.41 2.45 -18.20
C ARG A 84 -20.18 3.43 -17.05
N PRO A 85 -21.11 3.57 -16.09
CA PRO A 85 -20.90 4.45 -14.94
C PRO A 85 -19.82 3.88 -14.00
N ALA A 86 -19.02 4.77 -13.43
CA ALA A 86 -18.06 4.38 -12.39
C ALA A 86 -18.78 3.81 -11.15
N PRO A 87 -18.17 2.84 -10.45
CA PRO A 87 -18.74 2.32 -9.21
C PRO A 87 -18.83 3.42 -8.13
N SER A 88 -19.74 3.19 -7.18
CA SER A 88 -19.86 4.08 -6.03
C SER A 88 -18.56 4.14 -5.22
N ALA A 89 -18.25 5.29 -4.64
CA ALA A 89 -17.07 5.47 -3.80
C ALA A 89 -17.04 4.46 -2.64
N TRP A 90 -18.20 4.17 -2.03
CA TRP A 90 -18.32 3.17 -0.97
C TRP A 90 -17.87 1.77 -1.41
N SER A 91 -18.31 1.32 -2.59
CA SER A 91 -17.91 0.02 -3.14
C SER A 91 -16.40 -0.04 -3.37
N VAL A 92 -15.80 1.03 -3.92
CA VAL A 92 -14.35 1.10 -4.14
C VAL A 92 -13.58 1.03 -2.82
N GLY A 93 -14.03 1.77 -1.81
CA GLY A 93 -13.40 1.74 -0.47
C GLY A 93 -13.54 0.39 0.22
N ALA A 94 -14.71 -0.24 0.14
CA ALA A 94 -14.95 -1.56 0.70
C ALA A 94 -14.05 -2.63 0.05
N VAL A 95 -13.94 -2.64 -1.28
CA VAL A 95 -13.03 -3.56 -1.99
C VAL A 95 -11.58 -3.31 -1.57
N SER A 96 -11.17 -2.05 -1.46
CA SER A 96 -9.81 -1.72 -1.03
C SER A 96 -9.51 -2.19 0.40
N LEU A 97 -10.46 -1.96 1.33
CA LEU A 97 -10.35 -2.40 2.71
C LEU A 97 -10.28 -3.92 2.78
N VAL A 98 -11.18 -4.64 2.12
CA VAL A 98 -11.20 -6.11 2.15
C VAL A 98 -9.92 -6.68 1.53
N ALA A 99 -9.54 -6.23 0.33
CA ALA A 99 -8.35 -6.75 -0.34
C ALA A 99 -7.07 -6.47 0.47
N SER A 100 -6.92 -5.26 1.02
CA SER A 100 -5.75 -4.92 1.83
C SER A 100 -5.76 -5.67 3.16
N SER A 101 -6.92 -5.86 3.78
CA SER A 101 -7.08 -6.63 5.03
C SER A 101 -6.80 -8.12 4.84
N LEU A 102 -7.11 -8.69 3.68
CA LEU A 102 -6.73 -10.06 3.35
C LEU A 102 -5.21 -10.21 3.31
N VAL A 103 -4.49 -9.25 2.72
CA VAL A 103 -3.02 -9.22 2.72
C VAL A 103 -2.47 -9.07 4.13
N ALA A 104 -2.96 -8.10 4.89
CA ALA A 104 -2.52 -7.87 6.26
C ALA A 104 -2.79 -9.09 7.15
N GLY A 105 -4.03 -9.59 7.17
CA GLY A 105 -4.44 -10.72 8.02
C GLY A 105 -3.73 -12.03 7.69
N SER A 106 -3.45 -12.32 6.42
CA SER A 106 -2.74 -13.55 6.05
C SER A 106 -1.23 -13.47 6.28
N ALA A 107 -0.63 -12.29 6.36
CA ALA A 107 0.75 -12.15 6.83
C ALA A 107 0.92 -12.66 8.27
N PHE A 108 -0.05 -12.43 9.15
CA PHE A 108 -0.05 -12.93 10.54
C PHE A 108 -0.31 -14.43 10.65
N ALA A 109 -1.03 -15.03 9.69
CA ALA A 109 -1.31 -16.47 9.72
C ALA A 109 -0.07 -17.33 9.41
N VAL A 110 0.97 -16.76 8.79
CA VAL A 110 2.20 -17.48 8.38
C VAL A 110 3.29 -17.44 9.43
N THR A 111 3.32 -16.40 10.26
CA THR A 111 4.35 -16.25 11.30
C THR A 111 4.21 -17.27 12.44
N GLY A 112 3.12 -18.04 12.48
CA GLY A 112 2.90 -19.18 13.36
C GLY A 112 3.60 -20.48 12.96
N GLY A 113 4.93 -20.45 12.80
CA GLY A 113 5.89 -21.55 13.02
C GLY A 113 5.71 -22.95 12.40
N SER A 114 4.74 -23.22 11.52
CA SER A 114 4.49 -24.60 11.04
C SER A 114 4.00 -24.74 9.59
N ASN A 115 3.91 -23.65 8.84
CA ASN A 115 3.21 -23.60 7.55
C ASN A 115 4.09 -23.28 6.33
N ASP A 116 5.35 -23.73 6.31
CA ASP A 116 6.30 -23.46 5.21
C ASP A 116 5.77 -23.83 3.81
N HIS A 117 4.93 -24.87 3.73
CA HIS A 117 4.29 -25.32 2.49
C HIS A 117 3.21 -24.37 1.96
N LEU A 118 2.64 -23.50 2.82
CA LEU A 118 1.69 -22.47 2.40
C LEU A 118 2.39 -21.21 1.86
N GLY A 119 3.70 -21.05 2.06
CA GLY A 119 4.43 -19.85 1.66
C GLY A 119 4.25 -19.50 0.18
N TRP A 120 4.51 -20.46 -0.72
CA TRP A 120 4.33 -20.24 -2.17
C TRP A 120 2.87 -20.10 -2.59
N ILE A 121 1.95 -20.78 -1.90
CA ILE A 121 0.51 -20.64 -2.14
C ILE A 121 0.07 -19.21 -1.83
N LEU A 122 0.56 -18.64 -0.73
CA LEU A 122 0.27 -17.26 -0.33
C LEU A 122 0.94 -16.24 -1.24
N VAL A 123 2.17 -16.48 -1.68
CA VAL A 123 2.80 -15.66 -2.74
C VAL A 123 1.93 -15.65 -3.99
N GLY A 124 1.48 -16.83 -4.45
CA GLY A 124 0.56 -16.95 -5.58
C GLY A 124 -0.76 -16.23 -5.34
N GLY A 125 -1.34 -16.38 -4.14
CA GLY A 125 -2.56 -15.69 -3.73
C GLY A 125 -2.41 -14.16 -3.72
N TYR A 126 -1.30 -13.63 -3.21
CA TYR A 126 -0.99 -12.20 -3.21
C TYR A 126 -0.80 -11.66 -4.62
N LEU A 127 -0.14 -12.41 -5.51
CA LEU A 127 0.01 -12.03 -6.91
C LEU A 127 -1.36 -11.98 -7.62
N VAL A 128 -2.19 -13.01 -7.45
CA VAL A 128 -3.54 -13.06 -8.03
C VAL A 128 -4.39 -11.91 -7.50
N LEU A 129 -4.39 -11.68 -6.18
CA LEU A 129 -5.13 -10.58 -5.55
C LEU A 129 -4.64 -9.22 -6.04
N SER A 130 -3.32 -9.02 -6.13
CA SER A 130 -2.73 -7.76 -6.62
C SER A 130 -3.12 -7.51 -8.07
N VAL A 131 -3.02 -8.52 -8.94
CA VAL A 131 -3.43 -8.42 -10.35
C VAL A 131 -4.93 -8.13 -10.45
N ALA A 132 -5.77 -8.80 -9.65
CA ALA A 132 -7.22 -8.59 -9.63
C ALA A 132 -7.59 -7.17 -9.19
N VAL A 133 -6.97 -6.65 -8.13
CA VAL A 133 -7.20 -5.28 -7.65
C VAL A 133 -6.70 -4.26 -8.68
N ILE A 134 -5.51 -4.45 -9.24
CA ILE A 134 -4.96 -3.56 -10.28
C ILE A 134 -5.88 -3.54 -11.50
N ALA A 135 -6.34 -4.72 -11.96
CA ALA A 135 -7.26 -4.83 -13.10
C ALA A 135 -8.61 -4.17 -12.80
N ALA A 136 -9.17 -4.39 -11.61
CA ALA A 136 -10.43 -3.77 -11.18
C ALA A 136 -10.30 -2.24 -11.11
N VAL A 137 -9.25 -1.72 -10.48
CA VAL A 137 -9.01 -0.27 -10.38
C VAL A 137 -8.78 0.33 -11.75
N ARG A 138 -7.99 -0.30 -12.63
CA ARG A 138 -7.81 0.17 -14.01
C ARG A 138 -9.13 0.21 -14.76
N TYR A 139 -9.90 -0.86 -14.66
CA TYR A 139 -11.20 -0.98 -15.30
C TYR A 139 -12.18 0.10 -14.80
N TRP A 140 -12.27 0.34 -13.50
CA TRP A 140 -13.14 1.39 -12.93
C TRP A 140 -12.64 2.80 -13.21
N SER A 141 -11.33 3.01 -13.24
CA SER A 141 -10.73 4.32 -13.54
C SER A 141 -10.96 4.78 -14.98
N ALA A 142 -11.27 3.84 -15.88
CA ALA A 142 -11.64 4.12 -17.26
C ALA A 142 -13.09 4.59 -17.43
N SER A 143 -13.94 4.45 -16.41
CA SER A 143 -15.37 4.74 -16.49
C SER A 143 -15.69 6.23 -16.33
N PRO A 144 -16.61 6.78 -17.14
CA PRO A 144 -17.21 8.09 -16.90
C PRO A 144 -17.71 8.23 -15.44
N GLY A 145 -17.25 9.28 -14.77
CA GLY A 145 -17.59 9.56 -13.37
C GLY A 145 -16.54 9.11 -12.34
N TRP A 146 -15.42 8.51 -12.75
CA TRP A 146 -14.29 8.26 -11.84
C TRP A 146 -13.65 9.58 -11.40
N ALA A 147 -13.93 9.98 -10.15
CA ALA A 147 -13.59 11.29 -9.63
C ALA A 147 -12.76 11.20 -8.33
N ALA A 148 -12.54 12.35 -7.69
CA ALA A 148 -11.78 12.45 -6.44
C ALA A 148 -12.39 11.57 -5.32
N GLY A 149 -13.71 11.40 -5.29
CA GLY A 149 -14.40 10.56 -4.30
C GLY A 149 -13.99 9.09 -4.36
N GLN A 150 -13.94 8.48 -5.55
CA GLN A 150 -13.50 7.09 -5.71
C GLN A 150 -12.01 6.92 -5.38
N ARG A 151 -11.15 7.88 -5.78
CA ARG A 151 -9.72 7.87 -5.43
C ARG A 151 -9.51 7.97 -3.92
N LEU A 152 -10.25 8.85 -3.25
CA LEU A 152 -10.23 8.99 -1.80
C LEU A 152 -10.72 7.72 -1.11
N ALA A 153 -11.80 7.12 -1.60
CA ALA A 153 -12.32 5.89 -1.02
C ALA A 153 -11.33 4.72 -1.17
N LEU A 154 -10.67 4.59 -2.33
CA LEU A 154 -9.59 3.61 -2.53
C LEU A 154 -8.47 3.81 -1.49
N ALA A 155 -7.95 5.04 -1.35
CA ALA A 155 -6.91 5.33 -0.37
C ALA A 155 -7.39 5.14 1.09
N GLY A 156 -8.64 5.51 1.36
CA GLY A 156 -9.29 5.40 2.67
C GLY A 156 -9.47 3.95 3.10
N GLY A 157 -9.90 3.06 2.21
CA GLY A 157 -10.02 1.63 2.52
C GLY A 157 -8.68 1.01 2.90
N ALA A 158 -7.61 1.34 2.17
CA ALA A 158 -6.27 0.88 2.52
C ALA A 158 -5.72 1.50 3.82
N LEU A 159 -5.99 2.80 4.09
CA LEU A 159 -5.63 3.43 5.37
C LEU A 159 -6.35 2.78 6.55
N LEU A 160 -7.65 2.49 6.39
CA LEU A 160 -8.44 1.81 7.40
C LEU A 160 -7.91 0.41 7.69
N THR A 161 -7.40 -0.31 6.68
CA THR A 161 -6.70 -1.59 6.89
C THR A 161 -5.58 -1.44 7.91
N TYR A 162 -4.68 -0.46 7.73
CA TYR A 162 -3.61 -0.23 8.71
C TYR A 162 -4.18 0.13 10.09
N ALA A 163 -5.19 1.00 10.14
CA ALA A 163 -5.77 1.48 11.40
C ALA A 163 -6.39 0.35 12.24
N TRP A 164 -7.14 -0.58 11.62
CA TRP A 164 -7.73 -1.68 12.37
C TRP A 164 -6.73 -2.82 12.63
N ASN A 165 -5.78 -3.04 11.72
CA ASN A 165 -4.80 -4.11 11.84
C ASN A 165 -3.78 -3.89 12.97
N ALA A 166 -3.60 -2.63 13.42
CA ALA A 166 -2.76 -2.31 14.56
C ALA A 166 -3.22 -2.97 15.88
N PHE A 167 -4.51 -3.30 16.01
CA PHE A 167 -5.06 -3.89 17.26
C PHE A 167 -4.79 -5.39 17.45
N PRO A 168 -4.92 -6.26 16.44
CA PRO A 168 -4.57 -7.68 16.57
C PRO A 168 -3.06 -7.97 16.45
N GLU A 169 -2.27 -7.00 15.98
CA GLU A 169 -0.83 -7.16 15.79
C GLU A 169 -0.12 -7.26 17.14
N THR A 170 0.63 -8.34 17.36
CA THR A 170 1.42 -8.52 18.57
C THR A 170 2.76 -7.80 18.43
N PRO A 171 3.11 -6.89 19.35
CA PRO A 171 4.39 -6.19 19.31
C PRO A 171 5.58 -7.16 19.31
N PRO A 172 6.62 -6.93 18.50
CA PRO A 172 7.83 -7.76 18.49
C PRO A 172 8.60 -7.73 19.82
N GLU A 173 8.47 -6.64 20.56
CA GLU A 173 9.12 -6.43 21.86
C GLU A 173 8.09 -6.38 22.99
N LEU A 174 8.51 -6.70 24.22
CA LEU A 174 7.70 -6.58 25.44
C LEU A 174 7.41 -5.10 25.75
N THR A 175 6.48 -4.52 25.00
CA THR A 175 5.95 -3.17 25.23
C THR A 175 4.84 -3.27 26.27
N ASP A 176 4.71 -2.24 27.12
CA ASP A 176 3.57 -2.14 28.03
C ASP A 176 2.25 -2.20 27.23
N PRO A 177 1.33 -3.15 27.51
CA PRO A 177 0.09 -3.30 26.74
C PRO A 177 -0.78 -2.03 26.75
N GLY A 178 -0.70 -1.24 27.82
CA GLY A 178 -1.40 0.04 27.90
C GLY A 178 -0.85 1.07 26.91
N LEU A 179 0.47 1.21 26.86
CA LEU A 179 1.15 2.10 25.92
C LEU A 179 0.91 1.70 24.46
N ASP A 180 0.96 0.40 24.15
CA ASP A 180 0.66 -0.13 22.81
C ASP A 180 -0.78 0.21 22.38
N LEU A 181 -1.75 -0.05 23.25
CA LEU A 181 -3.16 0.28 22.98
C LEU A 181 -3.36 1.80 22.77
N VAL A 182 -2.68 2.64 23.56
CA VAL A 182 -2.74 4.10 23.38
C VAL A 182 -2.17 4.51 22.02
N GLY A 183 -1.04 3.94 21.61
CA GLY A 183 -0.45 4.16 20.29
C GLY A 183 -1.41 3.79 19.17
N ASN A 184 -2.03 2.62 19.26
CA ASN A 184 -3.00 2.10 18.29
C ASN A 184 -4.26 2.98 18.22
N LEU A 185 -4.77 3.44 19.38
CA LEU A 185 -5.90 4.38 19.44
C LEU A 185 -5.56 5.74 18.82
N LEU A 186 -4.39 6.30 19.12
CA LEU A 186 -3.95 7.58 18.55
C LEU A 186 -3.77 7.48 17.04
N PHE A 187 -3.17 6.39 16.54
CA PHE A 187 -3.02 6.13 15.12
C PHE A 187 -4.38 6.00 14.42
N ALA A 188 -5.29 5.18 14.97
CA ALA A 188 -6.62 4.99 14.41
C ALA A 188 -7.44 6.29 14.42
N ALA A 189 -7.41 7.06 15.51
CA ALA A 189 -8.07 8.35 15.61
C ALA A 189 -7.50 9.36 14.59
N GLY A 190 -6.17 9.41 14.44
CA GLY A 190 -5.51 10.25 13.44
C GLY A 190 -5.91 9.87 12.02
N ALA A 191 -5.94 8.58 11.69
CA ALA A 191 -6.38 8.08 10.40
C ALA A 191 -7.84 8.47 10.08
N LEU A 192 -8.75 8.30 11.05
CA LEU A 192 -10.15 8.70 10.91
C LEU A 192 -10.31 10.22 10.76
N ALA A 193 -9.56 11.00 11.54
CA ALA A 193 -9.59 12.46 11.45
C ALA A 193 -9.11 12.94 10.07
N LEU A 194 -8.00 12.41 9.57
CA LEU A 194 -7.48 12.72 8.23
C LEU A 194 -8.48 12.34 7.13
N LEU A 195 -9.10 11.17 7.22
CA LEU A 195 -10.09 10.73 6.26
C LEU A 195 -11.34 11.62 6.29
N ALA A 196 -11.82 12.00 7.48
CA ALA A 196 -12.95 12.91 7.63
C ALA A 196 -12.67 14.30 7.05
N LEU A 197 -11.45 14.84 7.26
CA LEU A 197 -11.01 16.10 6.67
C LEU A 197 -10.97 16.01 5.14
N ALA A 198 -10.42 14.94 4.59
CA ALA A 198 -10.36 14.72 3.15
C ALA A 198 -11.76 14.57 2.53
N ILE A 199 -12.68 13.84 3.18
CA ILE A 199 -14.07 13.70 2.74
C ILE A 199 -14.76 15.06 2.69
N ARG A 200 -14.63 15.87 3.76
CA ARG A 200 -15.20 17.23 3.82
C ARG A 200 -14.66 18.09 2.68
N ARG A 201 -13.38 17.96 2.35
CA ARG A 201 -12.76 18.72 1.25
C ARG A 201 -13.32 18.31 -0.11
N VAL A 202 -13.47 17.01 -0.37
CA VAL A 202 -14.04 16.50 -1.64
C VAL A 202 -15.51 16.92 -1.79
N VAL A 203 -16.32 16.78 -0.75
CA VAL A 203 -17.75 17.20 -0.77
C VAL A 203 -17.88 18.71 -0.94
N GLY A 204 -17.08 19.50 -0.23
CA GLY A 204 -17.10 20.97 -0.34
C GLY A 204 -16.59 21.48 -1.69
N SER A 205 -15.77 20.70 -2.40
CA SER A 205 -15.32 21.01 -3.77
C SER A 205 -16.33 20.59 -4.84
N ALA A 206 -17.40 19.88 -4.46
CA ALA A 206 -18.47 19.40 -5.33
C ALA A 206 -19.77 20.24 -5.18
N GLY A 207 -19.72 21.40 -4.51
CA GLY A 207 -20.80 22.40 -4.49
C GLY A 207 -20.94 23.15 -5.82
N PRO A 208 -22.11 23.74 -6.09
CA PRO A 208 -22.73 23.91 -7.41
C PRO A 208 -21.88 24.63 -8.47
#